data_AF-A0A2S6AZA1-F1
#
_entry.id   AF-A0A2S6AZA1-F1
#
_cell.length_a   1.000
_cell.length_b   1.000
_cell.length_c   1.000
_cell.angle_alpha   90.00
_cell.angle_beta   90.00
_cell.angle_gamma   90.00
#
_symmetry.space_group_name_H-M   'P 1'
#
loop_
_entity.id
_entity.type
_entity.pdbx_description
1 polymer ?
#
loop_
_entity_poly.entity_id
_entity_poly.type
_entity_poly.pdbx_seq_one_letter_code
_entity_poly.pdbx_strand_id
1 'polypeptide(L)'
;GLYKEWNEKINVISRKDIDALYEKHVLHSLSIAAIADFPAKTQILDLGTGGGFPGIPLAIFFPEVRFHLVDSIGKKIKVVQG
;
A
#
# COMPACT_ATOMS: atom_id res chain seq x y z
N GLY A 1 13.34 -10.30 -11.51
CA GLY A 1 14.06 -9.38 -10.62
C GLY A 1 13.04 -8.53 -9.93
N LEU A 2 13.06 -8.47 -8.60
CA LEU A 2 11.99 -7.92 -7.75
C LEU A 2 11.46 -6.55 -8.25
N TYR A 3 12.36 -5.71 -8.76
CA TYR A 3 12.06 -4.40 -9.38
C TYR A 3 11.12 -4.44 -10.60
N LYS A 4 11.15 -5.48 -11.44
CA LYS A 4 10.27 -5.58 -12.62
C LYS A 4 8.89 -6.12 -12.25
N GLU A 5 8.84 -7.17 -11.44
CA GLU A 5 7.60 -7.87 -11.07
C GLU A 5 6.66 -7.00 -10.24
N TRP A 6 7.21 -6.14 -9.37
CA TRP A 6 6.39 -5.24 -8.55
C TRP A 6 5.93 -4.00 -9.32
N ASN A 7 6.73 -3.53 -10.27
CA ASN A 7 6.37 -2.37 -11.09
C ASN A 7 5.20 -2.68 -12.04
N GLU A 8 5.15 -3.92 -12.55
CA GLU A 8 4.00 -4.42 -13.33
C GLU A 8 2.69 -4.45 -12.54
N LYS A 9 2.75 -4.72 -11.23
CA LYS A 9 1.55 -4.77 -10.37
C LYS A 9 1.00 -3.40 -10.00
N ILE A 10 1.87 -2.38 -9.91
CA ILE A 10 1.50 -1.08 -9.33
C ILE A 10 1.00 -0.10 -10.39
N ASN A 11 1.42 -0.22 -11.66
CA ASN A 11 0.89 0.42 -12.90
C ASN A 11 0.31 1.87 -12.84
N VAL A 12 0.65 2.68 -11.83
CA VAL A 12 -0.08 3.92 -11.52
C VAL A 12 0.78 5.19 -11.71
N ILE A 13 2.11 5.11 -11.91
CA ILE A 13 2.99 6.31 -11.79
C ILE A 13 4.10 6.37 -12.85
N SER A 14 4.36 7.60 -13.35
CA SER A 14 5.43 7.95 -14.29
C SER A 14 6.83 7.61 -13.77
N ARG A 15 7.69 7.08 -14.64
CA ARG A 15 9.08 6.65 -14.32
C ARG A 15 9.95 7.71 -13.65
N LYS A 16 9.67 9.01 -13.81
CA LYS A 16 10.52 10.08 -13.28
C LYS A 16 10.32 10.34 -11.78
N ASP A 17 9.13 10.02 -11.27
CA ASP A 17 8.77 10.20 -9.85
C ASP A 17 8.77 8.88 -9.08
N ILE A 18 8.97 7.76 -9.79
CA ILE A 18 8.83 6.42 -9.23
C ILE A 18 9.91 6.09 -8.20
N ASP A 19 11.16 6.48 -8.44
CA ASP A 19 12.27 6.07 -7.57
C ASP A 19 12.14 6.73 -6.19
N ALA A 20 11.89 8.04 -6.16
CA ALA A 20 11.71 8.78 -4.90
C ALA A 20 10.45 8.35 -4.14
N LEU A 21 9.34 8.10 -4.84
CA LEU A 21 8.11 7.65 -4.21
C LEU A 21 8.23 6.21 -3.69
N TYR A 22 8.84 5.33 -4.48
CA TYR A 22 9.01 3.93 -4.14
C TYR A 22 9.90 3.76 -2.91
N GLU A 23 11.06 4.44 -2.90
CA GLU A 23 11.99 4.34 -1.78
C GLU A 23 11.43 4.97 -0.50
N LYS A 24 10.80 6.15 -0.60
CA LYS A 24 10.33 6.88 0.59
C LYS A 24 9.01 6.36 1.17
N HIS A 25 8.14 5.80 0.34
CA HIS A 25 6.77 5.43 0.75
C HIS A 25 6.49 3.94 0.60
N VAL A 26 6.83 3.31 -0.52
CA VAL A 26 6.55 1.87 -0.72
C VAL A 26 7.46 1.01 0.15
N LEU A 27 8.78 1.20 0.07
CA LEU A 27 9.73 0.43 0.90
C LEU A 27 9.52 0.68 2.39
N HIS A 28 9.27 1.92 2.79
CA HIS A 28 8.92 2.22 4.18
C HIS A 28 7.64 1.50 4.62
N SER A 29 6.61 1.45 3.79
CA SER A 29 5.38 0.71 4.13
C SER A 29 5.65 -0.78 4.27
N LEU A 30 6.44 -1.37 3.38
CA LEU A 30 6.81 -2.79 3.43
C LEU A 30 7.76 -3.13 4.57
N SER A 31 8.45 -2.15 5.18
CA SER A 31 9.25 -2.41 6.38
C SER A 31 8.41 -2.94 7.55
N ILE A 32 7.11 -2.58 7.60
CA ILE A 32 6.16 -3.13 8.57
C ILE A 32 5.96 -4.63 8.32
N ALA A 33 5.86 -5.05 7.06
CA ALA A 33 5.74 -6.47 6.69
C ALA A 33 7.00 -7.28 7.01
N ALA A 34 8.16 -6.63 7.16
CA ALA A 34 9.40 -7.30 7.52
C ALA A 34 9.48 -7.65 9.02
N ILE A 35 8.69 -6.98 9.87
CA ILE A 35 8.71 -7.17 11.34
C ILE A 35 7.39 -7.67 11.91
N ALA A 36 6.29 -7.54 11.17
CA ALA A 36 4.96 -7.97 11.56
C ALA A 36 4.41 -8.95 10.53
N ASP A 37 3.97 -10.10 11.02
CA ASP A 37 3.19 -11.05 10.25
C ASP A 37 1.73 -10.95 10.67
N PHE A 38 0.84 -10.87 9.68
CA PHE A 38 -0.59 -10.71 9.90
C PHE A 38 -1.30 -12.01 9.52
N PRO A 39 -1.92 -12.73 10.48
CA PRO A 39 -2.68 -13.93 10.17
C PRO A 39 -3.76 -13.68 9.12
N ALA A 40 -4.05 -14.69 8.30
CA ALA A 40 -5.13 -14.60 7.32
C ALA A 40 -6.46 -14.18 7.98
N LYS A 41 -7.26 -13.37 7.26
CA LYS A 41 -8.54 -12.79 7.70
C LYS A 41 -8.45 -11.76 8.82
N THR A 42 -7.24 -11.36 9.24
CA THR A 42 -7.05 -10.21 10.13
C THR A 42 -7.66 -8.95 9.52
N GLN A 43 -8.21 -8.07 10.36
CA GLN A 43 -8.68 -6.76 9.96
C GLN A 43 -7.77 -5.69 10.53
N ILE A 44 -7.25 -4.82 9.67
CA ILE A 44 -6.32 -3.76 10.02
C ILE A 44 -6.96 -2.43 9.63
N LEU A 45 -6.86 -1.44 10.51
CA LEU A 45 -7.33 -0.08 10.27
C LEU A 45 -6.12 0.84 10.11
N ASP A 46 -5.99 1.47 8.95
CA ASP A 46 -5.01 2.51 8.67
C ASP A 46 -5.69 3.88 8.84
N LEU A 47 -5.42 4.54 9.96
CA LEU A 47 -5.96 5.86 10.30
C LEU A 47 -4.99 6.96 9.86
N GLY A 48 -5.45 7.86 9.00
CA GLY A 48 -4.63 8.93 8.41
C GLY A 48 -3.83 8.46 7.21
N THR A 49 -4.39 7.56 6.38
CA THR A 49 -3.68 6.93 5.25
C THR A 49 -3.20 7.92 4.17
N GLY A 50 -3.76 9.14 4.14
CA GLY A 50 -3.45 10.17 3.14
C GLY A 50 -3.51 9.64 1.71
N GLY A 51 -2.35 9.52 1.06
CA GLY A 51 -2.20 8.95 -0.30
C GLY A 51 -2.38 7.43 -0.40
N GLY A 52 -2.88 6.76 0.64
CA GLY A 52 -3.06 5.32 0.70
C GLY A 52 -1.87 4.56 1.29
N PHE A 53 -0.99 5.23 2.03
CA PHE A 53 0.20 4.63 2.65
C PHE A 53 0.06 4.67 4.18
N PRO A 54 0.45 3.60 4.89
CA PRO A 54 1.04 2.35 4.40
C PRO A 54 0.02 1.30 3.93
N GLY A 55 -1.29 1.57 4.04
CA GLY A 55 -2.35 0.58 3.83
C GLY A 55 -2.36 -0.11 2.47
N ILE A 56 -2.18 0.62 1.35
CA ILE A 56 -2.22 0.03 0.00
C ILE A 56 -1.04 -0.94 -0.23
N PRO A 57 0.23 -0.58 -0.03
CA PRO A 57 1.33 -1.53 -0.18
C PRO A 57 1.18 -2.78 0.69
N LEU A 58 0.72 -2.62 1.93
CA LEU A 58 0.51 -3.74 2.84
C LEU A 58 -0.65 -4.64 2.42
N ALA A 59 -1.75 -4.08 1.91
CA ALA A 59 -2.85 -4.86 1.36
C ALA A 59 -2.44 -5.67 0.12
N ILE A 60 -1.56 -5.13 -0.72
CA ILE A 60 -0.99 -5.85 -1.87
C ILE A 60 -0.09 -6.99 -1.40
N PHE A 61 0.70 -6.77 -0.34
CA PHE A 61 1.64 -7.76 0.19
C PHE A 61 0.94 -8.88 0.99
N PHE A 62 -0.14 -8.55 1.72
CA PHE A 62 -0.94 -9.48 2.52
C PHE A 62 -2.37 -9.62 1.96
N PRO A 63 -2.56 -10.36 0.85
CA PRO A 63 -3.83 -10.41 0.13
C PRO A 63 -4.97 -11.05 0.94
N GLU A 64 -4.67 -11.83 1.97
CA GLU A 64 -5.66 -12.47 2.84
C GLU A 64 -6.06 -11.59 4.04
N VAL A 65 -5.46 -10.41 4.20
CA VAL A 65 -5.71 -9.48 5.29
C VAL A 65 -6.57 -8.32 4.77
N ARG A 66 -7.59 -7.95 5.55
CA ARG A 66 -8.49 -6.84 5.20
C ARG A 66 -7.96 -5.54 5.78
N PHE A 67 -7.50 -4.64 4.92
CA PHE A 67 -7.10 -3.29 5.29
C PHE A 67 -8.26 -2.31 5.08
N HIS A 68 -8.59 -1.57 6.13
CA HIS A 68 -9.56 -0.48 6.12
C HIS A 68 -8.79 0.84 6.18
N LEU A 69 -8.86 1.63 5.12
CA LEU A 69 -8.11 2.87 5.00
C LEU A 69 -9.05 4.03 5.32
N VAL A 70 -8.72 4.81 6.34
CA VAL A 70 -9.49 5.97 6.78
C VAL A 70 -8.61 7.20 6.71
N ASP A 71 -9.10 8.24 6.07
CA ASP A 71 -8.46 9.55 6.08
C ASP A 71 -9.45 10.62 6.54
N SER A 72 -8.94 11.64 7.20
CA SER A 72 -9.69 12.75 7.78
C SER A 72 -10.12 13.81 6.76
N ILE A 73 -9.69 13.69 5.49
CA ILE A 73 -9.97 14.64 4.44
C ILE A 73 -11.08 14.11 3.52
N GLY A 74 -12.27 14.73 3.60
CA GLY A 74 -13.44 14.46 2.77
C GLY A 74 -13.28 14.81 1.28
N LYS A 75 -12.25 14.30 0.59
CA LYS A 75 -12.13 14.35 -0.88
C LYS A 75 -11.74 12.99 -1.44
N LYS A 76 -12.77 12.30 -1.97
CA LYS A 76 -12.68 11.24 -2.99
C LYS A 76 -11.80 10.02 -2.63
N ILE A 77 -12.33 9.08 -1.87
CA ILE A 77 -11.90 7.68 -1.97
C ILE A 77 -12.82 6.96 -2.95
N LYS A 78 -12.45 6.99 -4.24
CA LYS A 78 -12.87 5.98 -5.22
C LYS A 78 -11.64 5.14 -5.50
N VAL A 79 -11.49 4.01 -4.81
CA VAL A 79 -10.45 3.03 -5.15
C VAL A 79 -11.08 1.64 -5.07
N VAL A 80 -11.39 1.13 -6.27
CA VAL A 80 -11.44 -0.27 -6.70
C VAL A 80 -12.26 -1.24 -5.84
N GLN A 81 -13.54 -1.37 -6.19
CA GLN A 81 -14.24 -2.65 -6.06
C GLN A 81 -13.84 -3.53 -7.24
N GLY A 82 -13.18 -4.65 -6.94
CA GLY A 82 -13.05 -5.83 -7.78
C GLY A 82 -13.32 -7.03 -6.91
#